data_AF-A0A6N6T0I0-F1
#
_entry.id   AF-A0A6N6T0I0-F1
#
_cell.length_a   1.000
_cell.length_b   1.000
_cell.length_c   1.000
_cell.angle_alpha   90.00
_cell.angle_beta   90.00
_cell.angle_gamma   90.00
#
_symmetry.space_group_name_H-M   'P 1'
#
loop_
_entity.id
_entity.type
_entity.pdbx_description
1 polymer ?
#
loop_
_entity_poly.entity_id
_entity_poly.type
_entity_poly.pdbx_seq_one_letter_code
_entity_poly.pdbx_strand_id
1 'polypeptide(L)'
;MRYVIAMAVAVVVALIVTIFVSPQIASMAVARFTFESPDEVGNLEDGVYMLSNLAGLLIGWIIGWFIGGRFAAGTPETTST
;
A
#
# COMPACT_ATOMS: atom_id res chain seq x y z
N MET A 1 -12.40 -16.45 -3.95
CA MET A 1 -11.06 -16.31 -3.33
C MET A 1 -10.29 -15.03 -3.70
N ARG A 2 -10.74 -14.20 -4.67
CA ARG A 2 -10.03 -12.97 -5.09
C ARG A 2 -9.71 -11.96 -3.97
N TYR A 3 -10.60 -11.84 -2.98
CA TYR A 3 -10.46 -10.87 -1.88
C TYR A 3 -9.30 -11.21 -0.94
N VAL A 4 -9.08 -12.49 -0.65
CA VAL A 4 -7.99 -12.95 0.23
C VAL A 4 -6.63 -12.71 -0.43
N ILE A 5 -6.51 -12.99 -1.73
CA ILE A 5 -5.30 -12.70 -2.51
C ILE A 5 -5.03 -11.19 -2.53
N ALA A 6 -6.07 -10.38 -2.75
CA ALA A 6 -5.95 -8.93 -2.73
C ALA A 6 -5.48 -8.40 -1.36
N MET A 7 -6.01 -8.93 -0.25
CA MET A 7 -5.55 -8.57 1.10
C MET A 7 -4.10 -8.99 1.35
N ALA A 8 -3.71 -10.20 0.98
CA ALA A 8 -2.34 -10.69 1.19
C ALA A 8 -1.31 -9.85 0.43
N VAL A 9 -1.58 -9.55 -0.85
CA VAL A 9 -0.69 -8.70 -1.66
C VAL A 9 -0.65 -7.28 -1.12
N ALA A 10 -1.79 -6.73 -0.67
CA ALA A 10 -1.84 -5.40 -0.06
C ALA A 10 -0.96 -5.29 1.19
N VAL A 11 -0.99 -6.30 2.08
CA VAL A 11 -0.17 -6.32 3.30
C VAL A 11 1.32 -6.42 2.97
N VAL A 12 1.70 -7.28 2.01
CA VAL A 12 3.10 -7.41 1.58
C VAL A 12 3.63 -6.12 1.00
N VAL A 13 2.87 -5.49 0.11
CA VAL A 13 3.27 -4.21 -0.50
C VAL A 13 3.31 -3.10 0.55
N ALA A 14 2.35 -3.05 1.47
CA ALA A 14 2.36 -2.10 2.57
C ALA A 14 3.63 -2.23 3.42
N LEU A 15 4.02 -3.45 3.82
CA LEU A 15 5.27 -3.70 4.55
C LEU A 15 6.51 -3.22 3.80
N ILE A 16 6.57 -3.46 2.49
CA ILE A 16 7.68 -2.98 1.65
C ILE A 16 7.72 -1.45 1.65
N VAL A 17 6.56 -0.80 1.53
CA VAL A 17 6.45 0.68 1.55
C VAL A 17 6.79 1.24 2.93
N THR A 18 6.40 0.59 4.02
CA THR A 18 6.76 1.01 5.38
C THR A 18 8.27 1.00 5.56
N ILE A 19 8.95 -0.07 5.12
CA ILE A 19 10.37 -0.28 5.38
C ILE A 19 11.26 0.54 4.44
N PHE A 20 10.93 0.62 3.15
CA PHE A 20 11.84 1.19 2.14
C PHE A 20 11.43 2.58 1.64
N VAL A 21 10.13 2.86 1.55
CA VAL A 21 9.64 4.08 0.90
C VAL A 21 9.37 5.17 1.91
N SER A 22 8.72 4.83 3.02
CA SER A 22 8.30 5.81 4.03
C SER A 22 9.47 6.59 4.66
N PRO A 23 10.64 5.98 4.98
CA PRO A 23 11.79 6.73 5.49
C PRO A 23 12.37 7.73 4.47
N GLN A 24 12.35 7.36 3.18
CA GLN A 24 12.84 8.21 2.09
C GLN A 24 11.90 9.40 1.87
N ILE A 25 10.59 9.18 1.86
CA ILE A 25 9.61 10.26 1.71
C ILE A 25 9.59 11.17 2.94
N ALA A 26 9.71 10.64 4.15
CA ALA A 26 9.80 11.43 5.38
C ALA A 26 11.00 12.38 5.34
N SER A 27 12.20 11.88 5.03
CA SER A 27 13.40 12.73 4.91
C SER A 27 13.30 13.77 3.79
N MET A 28 12.67 13.45 2.66
CA MET A 28 12.40 14.42 1.58
C MET A 28 11.35 15.47 1.97
N ALA A 29 10.34 15.10 2.75
CA ALA A 29 9.31 16.01 3.22
C ALA A 29 9.89 17.00 4.25
N VAL A 30 10.64 16.51 5.25
CA VAL A 30 11.32 17.34 6.24
C VAL A 30 12.31 18.30 5.57
N ALA A 31 13.02 17.86 4.52
CA ALA A 31 13.94 18.73 3.77
C ALA A 31 13.25 19.86 2.96
N ARG A 32 11.93 19.79 2.75
CA ARG A 32 11.17 20.79 1.98
C ARG A 32 10.46 21.85 2.83
N PHE A 33 10.38 21.64 4.14
CA PHE A 33 9.71 22.57 5.06
C PHE A 33 10.71 23.16 6.06
N THR A 34 10.62 24.46 6.28
CA THR A 34 11.30 25.12 7.41
C THR A 34 10.35 25.05 8.60
N PHE A 35 10.79 24.40 9.67
CA PHE A 35 9.99 24.24 10.88
C PHE A 35 10.45 25.25 11.94
N GLU A 36 9.49 25.89 12.61
CA GLU A 36 9.78 26.80 13.74
C GLU A 36 9.90 26.05 15.07
N SER A 37 9.35 24.83 15.15
CA SER A 37 9.48 23.97 16.33
C SER A 37 9.70 22.49 15.99
N PRO A 38 10.34 21.71 16.88
CA PRO A 38 10.52 20.27 16.71
C PRO A 38 9.20 19.47 16.65
N ASP A 39 8.14 19.98 17.28
CA ASP A 39 6.84 19.30 17.36
C ASP A 39 6.14 19.25 15.99
N GLU A 40 6.37 20.26 15.14
CA GLU A 40 5.83 20.31 13.78
C GLU A 40 6.51 19.31 12.85
N VAL A 41 7.79 19.00 13.09
CA VAL A 41 8.53 17.98 12.32
C VAL A 41 7.92 16.60 12.56
N GLY A 42 7.67 16.26 13.83
CA GLY A 42 7.08 14.96 14.20
C GLY A 42 5.70 14.75 13.61
N ASN A 43 4.83 15.77 13.67
CA ASN A 43 3.49 15.70 13.05
C ASN A 43 3.54 15.50 11.53
N LEU A 44 4.49 16.15 10.83
CA LEU A 44 4.63 15.97 9.39
C LEU A 44 5.16 14.58 9.05
N GLU A 45 6.17 14.09 9.79
CA GLU A 45 6.70 12.74 9.60
C GLU A 45 5.59 11.69 9.78
N ASP A 46 4.83 11.75 10.87
CA ASP A 46 3.71 10.83 11.13
C ASP A 46 2.66 10.89 10.02
N GLY A 47 2.31 12.09 9.56
CA GLY A 47 1.38 12.29 8.44
C GLY A 47 1.88 11.68 7.13
N VAL A 48 3.17 11.84 6.83
CA VAL A 48 3.82 11.28 5.64
C VAL A 48 3.92 9.76 5.72
N TYR A 49 4.23 9.20 6.89
CA TYR A 49 4.21 7.75 7.12
C TYR A 49 2.81 7.18 6.90
N MET A 50 1.79 7.80 7.46
CA MET A 50 0.40 7.35 7.30
C MET A 50 -0.05 7.38 5.83
N LEU A 51 0.20 8.49 5.12
CA LEU A 51 -0.15 8.63 3.71
C LEU A 51 0.60 7.65 2.81
N SER A 52 1.90 7.47 3.04
CA SER A 52 2.74 6.54 2.27
C SER A 52 2.25 5.11 2.45
N ASN A 53 1.98 4.69 3.68
CA ASN A 53 1.46 3.35 3.97
C ASN A 53 0.06 3.13 3.37
N LEU A 54 -0.82 4.13 3.43
CA LEU A 54 -2.14 4.06 2.80
C LEU A 54 -2.03 3.91 1.27
N ALA A 55 -1.14 4.66 0.63
CA ALA A 55 -0.88 4.53 -0.80
C ALA A 55 -0.33 3.14 -1.15
N GLY A 56 0.60 2.60 -0.36
CA GLY A 56 1.12 1.24 -0.52
C GLY A 56 0.02 0.17 -0.41
N LEU A 57 -0.87 0.32 0.58
CA LEU A 57 -2.04 -0.55 0.76
C LEU A 57 -2.96 -0.54 -0.46
N LEU A 58 -3.30 0.64 -0.97
CA LEU A 58 -4.16 0.79 -2.15
C LEU A 58 -3.53 0.17 -3.40
N ILE A 59 -2.24 0.43 -3.63
CA ILE A 59 -1.51 -0.12 -4.78
C ILE A 59 -1.47 -1.65 -4.70
N GLY A 60 -1.07 -2.21 -3.56
CA GLY A 60 -1.00 -3.67 -3.38
C GLY A 60 -2.38 -4.33 -3.49
N TRP A 61 -3.43 -3.68 -2.99
CA TRP A 61 -4.80 -4.17 -3.13
C TRP A 61 -5.26 -4.20 -4.58
N ILE A 62 -4.99 -3.14 -5.35
CA ILE A 62 -5.32 -3.09 -6.79
C ILE A 62 -4.58 -4.20 -7.55
N ILE A 63 -3.28 -4.36 -7.32
CA ILE A 63 -2.46 -5.41 -7.96
C ILE A 63 -3.02 -6.80 -7.62
N GLY A 64 -3.30 -7.05 -6.34
CA GLY A 64 -3.84 -8.34 -5.90
C GLY A 64 -5.26 -8.60 -6.42
N TRP A 65 -6.06 -7.57 -6.67
CA TRP A 65 -7.37 -7.69 -7.32
C TRP A 65 -7.24 -8.15 -8.78
N PHE A 66 -6.32 -7.54 -9.55
CA PHE A 66 -6.07 -7.95 -10.92
C PHE A 66 -5.56 -9.40 -11.01
N ILE A 67 -4.64 -9.79 -10.12
CA ILE A 67 -4.12 -11.15 -10.05
C ILE A 67 -5.23 -12.13 -9.65
N GLY A 68 -5.96 -11.85 -8.57
CA GLY A 68 -7.04 -12.69 -8.05
C GLY A 68 -8.24 -12.81 -9.00
N GLY A 69 -8.47 -11.80 -9.85
CA GLY A 69 -9.50 -11.81 -10.88
C GLY A 69 -9.24 -12.84 -11.98
N ARG A 70 -7.98 -13.05 -12.36
CA ARG A 70 -7.61 -14.05 -13.39
C ARG A 70 -7.86 -15.49 -12.92
N PHE A 71 -7.67 -15.78 -11.63
CA PHE A 71 -7.93 -17.11 -11.07
C PHE A 71 -9.43 -17.43 -10.93
N ALA A 72 -10.29 -16.42 -10.82
CA ALA A 72 -11.75 -16.62 -10.74
C ALA A 72 -12.39 -16.96 -12.10
N ALA A 73 -11.75 -16.57 -13.21
CA ALA A 73 -12.25 -16.82 -14.56
C ALA A 73 -11.93 -18.25 -15.09
N GLY A 74 -11.15 -19.04 -14.34
CA GLY A 74 -10.66 -20.35 -14.78
C GLY A 74 -11.54 -21.53 -14.41
N THR A 75 -12.70 -21.35 -13.76
CA THR A 75 -13.63 -22.45 -13.46
C THR A 75 -14.38 -22.82 -14.74
N PRO A 76 -14.12 -23.98 -15.39
CA PRO A 76 -14.90 -24.42 -16.53
C PRO A 76 -16.30 -24.73 -16.04
N GLU A 77 -17.30 -24.09 -16.65
CA GLU A 77 -18.69 -24.47 -16.48
C GLU A 77 -18.82 -25.89 -17.03
N THR A 78 -18.85 -26.90 -16.16
CA THR A 78 -19.18 -28.27 -16.58
C THR A 78 -20.63 -28.24 -17.03
N THR A 79 -20.82 -28.12 -18.34
CA THR A 79 -22.07 -28.40 -19.03
C THR A 79 -22.51 -29.83 -18.66
N SER A 80 -23.42 -29.95 -17.71
CA SER A 80 -24.22 -31.17 -17.54
C SER A 80 -25.50 -31.00 -18.34
N THR A 81 -25.52 -31.75 -19.45
CA THR A 81 -26.67 -32.14 -20.30
C THR A 81 -27.93 -32.46 -19.53
#